data_AF-A0A1Q9ALR7-F1
#
_entry.id   AF-A0A1Q9ALR7-F1
#
_cell.length_a   1.000
_cell.length_b   1.000
_cell.length_c   1.000
_cell.angle_alpha   90.00
_cell.angle_beta   90.00
_cell.angle_gamma   90.00
#
_symmetry.space_group_name_H-M   'P 1'
#
loop_
_entity.id
_entity.type
_entity.pdbx_description
1 polymer ?
#
loop_
_entity_poly.entity_id
_entity_poly.type
_entity_poly.pdbx_seq_one_letter_code
_entity_poly.pdbx_strand_id
1 'polypeptide(L)'
;MPAALGEALIRKCQGNLSLGLRPLIVTTEDGVGGAKALSKQAGVDDRLDVIEIEQFIATNVYEWSVFERDARPTAVQDIIERYNRIVADVESDPSLRIEFEG
;
A
#
# COMPACT_ATOMS: atom_id res chain seq x y z
N MET A 1 -15.31 -19.75 14.13
CA MET A 1 -14.27 -18.71 14.31
C MET A 1 -14.16 -17.98 12.99
N PRO A 2 -14.28 -16.64 12.94
CA PRO A 2 -13.93 -15.93 11.72
C PRO A 2 -12.44 -16.22 11.48
N ALA A 3 -12.08 -16.65 10.27
CA ALA A 3 -10.67 -16.75 9.90
C ALA A 3 -9.97 -15.45 10.30
N ALA A 4 -8.83 -15.54 10.99
CA ALA A 4 -8.08 -14.35 11.38
C ALA A 4 -7.90 -13.47 10.13
N LEU A 5 -8.09 -12.15 10.25
CA LEU A 5 -8.11 -11.20 9.12
C LEU A 5 -7.01 -11.46 8.07
N GLY A 6 -5.82 -11.88 8.52
CA GLY A 6 -4.71 -12.30 7.66
C GLY A 6 -5.01 -13.51 6.75
N GLU A 7 -5.64 -14.57 7.25
CA GLU A 7 -6.02 -15.72 6.41
C GLU A 7 -7.06 -15.36 5.35
N ALA A 8 -8.00 -14.47 5.70
CA ALA A 8 -8.98 -13.96 4.74
C ALA A 8 -8.32 -13.14 3.63
N LEU A 9 -7.33 -12.31 3.98
CA LEU A 9 -6.50 -11.58 3.01
C LEU A 9 -5.77 -12.55 2.08
N ILE A 10 -5.11 -13.58 2.61
CA ILE A 10 -4.38 -14.55 1.78
C ILE A 10 -5.32 -15.32 0.84
N ARG A 11 -6.53 -15.73 1.29
CA ARG A 11 -7.51 -16.34 0.39
C ARG A 11 -7.92 -15.42 -0.76
N LYS A 12 -8.12 -14.13 -0.48
CA LYS A 12 -8.41 -13.15 -1.55
C LYS A 12 -7.24 -13.08 -2.54
N CYS A 13 -6.00 -13.06 -2.05
CA CYS A 13 -4.81 -13.09 -2.90
C CYS A 13 -4.73 -14.36 -3.75
N GLN A 14 -5.02 -15.54 -3.19
CA GLN A 14 -5.10 -16.79 -3.95
C GLN A 14 -6.16 -16.72 -5.08
N GLY A 15 -7.33 -16.13 -4.80
CA GLY A 15 -8.35 -15.88 -5.82
C GLY A 15 -7.86 -14.93 -6.91
N ASN A 16 -7.16 -13.86 -6.56
CA ASN A 16 -6.56 -12.96 -7.55
C ASN A 16 -5.49 -13.67 -8.41
N LEU A 17 -4.66 -14.52 -7.79
CA LEU A 17 -3.64 -15.31 -8.47
C LEU A 17 -4.23 -16.33 -9.45
N SER A 18 -5.41 -16.92 -9.15
CA SER A 18 -6.08 -17.85 -10.06
C SER A 18 -6.69 -17.14 -11.28
N LEU A 19 -6.95 -15.83 -11.16
CA LEU A 19 -7.36 -14.95 -12.26
C LEU A 19 -6.17 -14.35 -13.04
N GLY A 20 -4.93 -14.73 -12.71
CA GLY A 20 -3.73 -14.23 -13.38
C GLY A 20 -3.29 -12.83 -12.93
N LEU A 21 -3.88 -12.28 -11.87
CA LEU A 21 -3.45 -11.01 -11.29
C LEU A 21 -2.19 -11.21 -10.43
N ARG A 22 -1.47 -10.11 -10.17
CA ARG A 22 -0.28 -10.07 -9.30
C ARG A 22 -0.58 -9.24 -8.05
N PRO A 23 -0.97 -9.87 -6.93
CA PRO A 23 -1.26 -9.14 -5.70
C PRO A 23 0.02 -8.56 -5.08
N LEU A 24 -0.07 -7.31 -4.65
CA LEU A 24 0.89 -6.65 -3.77
C LEU A 24 0.20 -6.36 -2.43
N ILE A 25 0.72 -6.90 -1.34
CA ILE A 25 0.29 -6.54 0.01
C ILE A 25 1.14 -5.36 0.48
N VAL A 26 0.47 -4.26 0.81
CA VAL A 26 1.09 -3.09 1.46
C VAL A 26 0.65 -3.09 2.92
N THR A 27 1.61 -3.00 3.85
CA THR A 27 1.35 -3.07 5.30
C THR A 27 2.38 -2.24 6.07
N THR A 28 2.15 -2.00 7.37
CA THR A 28 3.16 -1.45 8.28
C THR A 28 4.35 -2.41 8.45
N GLU A 29 5.47 -1.89 8.95
CA GLU A 29 6.68 -2.66 9.25
C GLU A 29 6.38 -3.94 10.06
N ASP A 30 5.65 -3.79 11.16
CA ASP A 30 5.24 -4.91 12.03
C ASP A 30 4.43 -5.99 11.28
N GLY A 31 3.66 -5.60 10.27
CA GLY A 31 2.81 -6.51 9.50
C GLY A 31 3.55 -7.31 8.43
N VAL A 32 4.74 -6.86 7.98
CA VAL A 32 5.48 -7.50 6.88
C VAL A 32 5.81 -8.96 7.21
N GLY A 33 6.30 -9.22 8.42
CA GLY A 33 6.68 -10.56 8.86
C GLY A 33 5.48 -11.51 8.89
N GLY A 34 4.35 -11.05 9.43
CA GLY A 34 3.11 -11.82 9.49
C GLY A 34 2.55 -12.14 8.10
N ALA A 35 2.50 -11.15 7.21
CA ALA A 35 2.02 -11.34 5.83
C ALA A 35 2.90 -12.33 5.06
N LYS A 36 4.22 -12.25 5.18
CA LYS A 36 5.16 -13.21 4.56
C LYS A 36 4.97 -14.62 5.12
N ALA A 37 4.83 -14.77 6.44
CA ALA A 37 4.62 -16.07 7.07
C ALA A 37 3.32 -16.74 6.59
N LEU A 38 2.22 -15.99 6.55
CA LEU A 38 0.93 -16.50 6.06
C LEU A 38 0.98 -16.85 4.56
N SER A 39 1.66 -16.04 3.75
CA SER A 39 1.82 -16.32 2.32
C SER A 39 2.61 -17.60 2.07
N LYS A 40 3.67 -17.83 2.85
CA LYS A 40 4.47 -19.05 2.81
C LYS A 40 3.69 -20.27 3.28
N GLN A 41 2.90 -20.13 4.35
CA GLN A 41 2.02 -21.20 4.81
C GLN A 41 1.00 -21.61 3.75
N ALA A 42 0.55 -20.64 2.94
CA ALA A 42 -0.38 -20.86 1.84
C ALA A 42 0.30 -21.27 0.51
N GLY A 43 1.63 -21.33 0.45
CA GLY A 43 2.40 -21.73 -0.72
C GLY A 43 2.28 -20.77 -1.92
N VAL A 44 2.17 -19.47 -1.66
CA VAL A 44 2.04 -18.42 -2.70
C VAL A 44 3.05 -17.29 -2.56
N ASP A 45 4.03 -17.43 -1.67
CA ASP A 45 5.04 -16.41 -1.37
C ASP A 45 5.98 -16.09 -2.55
N ASP A 46 6.08 -16.99 -3.53
CA ASP A 46 6.85 -16.79 -4.77
C ASP A 46 6.10 -15.97 -5.83
N ARG A 47 4.79 -15.77 -5.65
CA ARG A 47 3.89 -15.10 -6.61
C ARG A 47 3.19 -13.87 -6.02
N LEU A 48 3.48 -13.55 -4.76
CA LEU A 48 2.87 -12.48 -4.01
C LEU A 48 3.96 -11.60 -3.42
N ASP A 49 3.88 -10.31 -3.70
CA ASP A 49 4.80 -9.33 -3.13
C ASP A 49 4.23 -8.75 -1.83
N VAL A 50 5.12 -8.51 -0.86
CA VAL A 50 4.80 -7.81 0.39
C VAL A 50 5.76 -6.66 0.56
N ILE A 51 5.23 -5.45 0.66
CA ILE A 51 6.00 -4.22 0.86
C ILE A 51 5.52 -3.45 2.09
N GLU A 52 6.48 -2.83 2.76
CA GLU A 52 6.22 -1.91 3.85
C GLU A 52 5.73 -0.56 3.29
N ILE A 53 4.77 0.09 3.96
CA ILE A 53 4.09 1.29 3.45
C ILE A 53 5.02 2.49 3.30
N GLU A 54 5.92 2.76 4.24
CA GLU A 54 6.88 3.87 4.12
C GLU A 54 7.83 3.64 2.93
N GLN A 55 8.32 2.41 2.76
CA GLN A 55 9.14 2.04 1.59
C GLN A 55 8.34 2.20 0.30
N PHE A 56 7.09 1.77 0.26
CA PHE A 56 6.22 1.93 -0.91
C PHE A 56 6.04 3.41 -1.27
N ILE A 57 5.72 4.27 -0.30
CA ILE A 57 5.56 5.70 -0.54
C ILE A 57 6.89 6.34 -0.96
N ALA A 58 7.99 6.02 -0.28
CA ALA A 58 9.31 6.54 -0.60
C ALA A 58 9.70 6.20 -2.04
N THR A 59 9.56 4.94 -2.47
CA THR A 59 9.84 4.52 -3.86
C THR A 59 9.02 5.32 -4.86
N ASN A 60 7.71 5.49 -4.64
CA ASN A 60 6.86 6.28 -5.54
C ASN A 60 7.28 7.76 -5.59
N VAL A 61 7.61 8.38 -4.44
CA VAL A 61 8.09 9.76 -4.40
C VAL A 61 9.40 9.92 -5.17
N TYR A 62 10.35 8.99 -5.00
CA TYR A 62 11.61 9.01 -5.74
C TYR A 62 11.39 8.87 -7.25
N GLU A 63 10.53 7.94 -7.66
CA GLU A 63 10.22 7.71 -9.08
C GLU A 63 9.53 8.94 -9.72
N TRP A 64 8.55 9.53 -9.03
CA TRP A 64 7.81 10.69 -9.54
C TRP A 64 8.62 11.98 -9.53
N SER A 65 9.59 12.09 -8.62
CA SER A 65 10.55 13.19 -8.64
C SER A 65 11.65 13.00 -9.70
N VAL A 66 11.57 11.97 -10.55
CA VAL A 66 12.62 11.58 -11.53
C VAL A 66 13.98 11.42 -10.83
N PHE A 67 13.95 11.01 -9.57
CA PHE A 67 15.10 10.91 -8.67
C PHE A 67 15.81 12.25 -8.36
N GLU A 68 15.27 13.38 -8.82
CA GLU A 68 15.77 14.72 -8.49
C GLU A 68 15.37 15.11 -7.08
N ARG A 69 16.34 15.57 -6.28
CA ARG A 69 16.11 15.89 -4.86
C ARG A 69 15.16 17.08 -4.69
N ASP A 70 15.34 18.11 -5.50
CA ASP A 70 14.61 19.37 -5.37
C ASP A 70 13.15 19.24 -5.85
N ALA A 71 12.83 18.18 -6.60
CA ALA A 71 11.47 17.87 -7.06
C ALA A 71 10.66 17.03 -6.05
N ARG A 72 11.27 16.52 -4.97
CA ARG A 72 10.57 15.65 -4.00
C ARG A 72 9.45 16.35 -3.23
N PRO A 73 9.59 17.60 -2.74
CA PRO A 73 8.50 18.29 -2.06
C PRO A 73 7.27 18.42 -2.96
N THR A 74 7.48 18.74 -4.24
CA THR A 74 6.40 18.79 -5.24
C THR A 74 5.73 17.44 -5.43
N ALA A 75 6.48 16.35 -5.56
CA ALA A 75 5.91 15.01 -5.67
C ALA A 75 5.08 14.60 -4.44
N VAL A 76 5.52 14.96 -3.23
CA VAL A 76 4.77 14.73 -1.98
C VAL A 76 3.49 15.57 -1.95
N GLN A 77 3.58 16.85 -2.34
CA GLN A 77 2.42 17.73 -2.44
C GLN A 77 1.37 17.15 -3.40
N ASP A 78 1.78 16.69 -4.58
CA ASP A 78 0.88 16.09 -5.57
C ASP A 78 0.15 14.85 -5.03
N ILE A 79 0.86 13.99 -4.28
CA ILE A 79 0.26 12.81 -3.60
C ILE A 79 -0.80 13.26 -2.61
N ILE A 80 -0.48 14.23 -1.75
CA ILE A 80 -1.37 14.74 -0.70
C ILE A 80 -2.59 15.43 -1.30
N GLU A 81 -2.40 16.24 -2.34
CA GLU A 81 -3.50 16.88 -3.06
C GLU A 81 -4.44 15.85 -3.69
N ARG A 82 -3.89 14.78 -4.29
CA ARG A 82 -4.69 13.70 -4.85
C ARG A 82 -5.46 12.94 -3.78
N TYR A 83 -4.83 12.65 -2.65
CA TYR A 83 -5.47 12.02 -1.50
C TYR A 83 -6.61 12.88 -0.95
N ASN A 84 -6.35 14.16 -0.68
CA ASN A 84 -7.35 15.10 -0.17
C ASN A 84 -8.53 15.28 -1.13
N ARG A 85 -8.30 15.20 -2.44
CA ARG A 85 -9.37 15.19 -3.45
C ARG A 85 -10.26 13.96 -3.30
N ILE A 86 -9.68 12.76 -3.12
CA ILE A 86 -10.46 11.53 -2.89
C ILE A 86 -11.27 11.64 -1.60
N VAL A 87 -10.67 12.14 -0.52
CA VAL A 87 -11.38 12.39 0.76
C VAL A 87 -12.56 13.34 0.54
N ALA A 88 -12.36 14.44 -0.20
CA ALA A 88 -13.43 15.39 -0.50
C ALA A 88 -14.57 14.80 -1.33
N ASP A 89 -14.25 13.89 -2.25
CA ASP A 89 -15.22 13.29 -3.18
C ASP A 89 -15.98 12.11 -2.57
N VAL A 90 -15.35 11.36 -1.65
CA VAL A 90 -15.84 10.05 -1.19
C VAL A 90 -16.18 10.02 0.29
N GLU A 91 -15.48 10.78 1.13
CA GLU A 91 -15.62 10.72 2.59
C GLU A 91 -16.46 11.88 3.12
N SER A 92 -17.23 11.60 4.18
CA SER A 92 -18.04 12.63 4.85
C SER A 92 -17.28 13.41 5.91
N ASP A 93 -16.16 12.87 6.41
CA ASP A 93 -15.35 13.46 7.47
C ASP A 93 -14.15 14.24 6.89
N PRO A 94 -14.15 15.58 6.95
CA PRO A 94 -13.05 16.39 6.43
C PRO A 94 -11.76 16.30 7.24
N SER A 95 -11.80 15.79 8.49
CA SER A 95 -10.62 15.70 9.36
C SER A 95 -9.59 14.67 8.88
N LEU A 96 -9.98 13.79 7.94
CA LEU A 96 -9.10 12.84 7.30
C LEU A 96 -8.11 13.51 6.33
N ARG A 97 -8.34 14.77 5.95
CA ARG A 97 -7.43 15.50 5.06
C ARG A 97 -6.08 15.76 5.73
N ILE A 98 -5.03 15.76 4.91
CA ILE A 98 -3.66 16.00 5.34
C ILE A 98 -3.28 17.43 4.94
N GLU A 99 -2.83 18.23 5.91
CA GLU A 99 -2.19 19.52 5.67
C GLU A 99 -0.69 19.31 5.47
N PHE A 100 -0.10 20.00 4.49
CA PHE A 100 1.32 19.88 4.18
C PHE A 100 1.91 21.25 3.88
N GLU A 101 2.92 21.63 4.67
CA GLU A 101 3.77 22.79 4.43
C GLU A 101 5.10 22.29 3.85
N GLY A 102 5.16 22.18 2.53
CA GLY A 102 6.30 21.64 1.77
C GLY A 102 7.19 22.70 1.14
#